data_AF-A0A9C8UKL9-F1
#
_entry.id   AF-A0A9C8UKL9-F1
#
_cell.length_a   1.000
_cell.length_b   1.000
_cell.length_c   1.000
_cell.angle_alpha   90.00
_cell.angle_beta   90.00
_cell.angle_gamma   90.00
#
_symmetry.space_group_name_H-M   'P 1'
#
loop_
_entity.id
_entity.type
_entity.pdbx_description
1 polymer ?
#
loop_
_entity_poly.entity_id
_entity_poly.type
_entity_poly.pdbx_seq_one_letter_code
_entity_poly.pdbx_strand_id
1 'polypeptide(L)'
;MTEKATAAIEIPRGWTARQVIHESARLRLEYTGPVLGATPNAIVAFAPVDFPFQSDRGGWGTASFSKRLMPHVCVFHRDQDWHQHDEFFAAMQTCRKFFGPLPRLTSYGFSMGGYGAILGAQGLNAARAVAISPQSSIDPAAVKFERRYHAQWAAMNGWVHDLNIHVDDLREYVVLYDPLHKQDSQHEIRLPKPAGYRRVLLHGAGHAGIQSLVEMGQAEALFALLRGDSTPAQLRQAYRKKRGGAFRYQRKVGTILHDRRKPAARMFFDMAHHNGFHRLIKKWTPYYK
;
A
#
# COMPACT_ATOMS: atom_id res chain seq x y z
N MET A 1 -10.39 8.89 -25.36
CA MET A 1 -10.63 9.50 -24.03
C MET A 1 -9.85 10.79 -24.02
N THR A 2 -10.53 11.91 -23.84
CA THR A 2 -9.92 13.23 -23.78
C THR A 2 -8.90 13.26 -22.65
N GLU A 3 -7.64 13.53 -22.99
CA GLU A 3 -6.61 13.95 -22.03
C GLU A 3 -7.11 15.21 -21.35
N LYS A 4 -7.76 15.06 -20.19
CA LYS A 4 -7.81 16.15 -19.23
C LYS A 4 -6.36 16.41 -18.85
N ALA A 5 -5.81 17.53 -19.32
CA ALA A 5 -4.62 18.13 -18.76
C ALA A 5 -4.83 18.22 -17.25
N THR A 6 -4.30 17.23 -16.53
CA THR A 6 -4.40 17.16 -15.08
C THR A 6 -3.45 18.21 -14.53
N ALA A 7 -4.00 19.15 -13.77
CA ALA A 7 -3.26 20.23 -13.13
C ALA A 7 -1.98 19.74 -12.44
N ALA A 8 -0.94 20.57 -12.52
CA ALA A 8 0.30 20.36 -11.78
C ALA A 8 0.00 20.15 -10.29
N ILE A 9 0.78 19.30 -9.64
CA ILE A 9 0.61 19.05 -8.20
C ILE A 9 1.01 20.31 -7.46
N GLU A 10 0.06 20.88 -6.73
CA GLU A 10 0.30 22.03 -5.89
C GLU A 10 1.23 21.65 -4.72
N ILE A 11 2.40 22.29 -4.69
CA ILE A 11 3.38 22.13 -3.62
C ILE A 11 3.11 23.22 -2.57
N PRO A 12 3.02 22.87 -1.26
CA PRO A 12 2.81 23.85 -0.22
C PRO A 12 3.87 24.96 -0.24
N ARG A 13 3.46 26.19 0.07
CA ARG A 13 4.37 27.34 0.12
C ARG A 13 5.53 27.08 1.09
N GLY A 14 6.76 27.35 0.64
CA GLY A 14 7.97 27.15 1.43
C GLY A 14 8.50 25.71 1.48
N TRP A 15 7.89 24.79 0.74
CA TRP A 15 8.43 23.44 0.57
C TRP A 15 9.41 23.38 -0.60
N THR A 16 10.45 22.59 -0.42
CA THR A 16 11.26 22.06 -1.51
C THR A 16 10.45 21.00 -2.25
N ALA A 17 10.44 21.07 -3.57
CA ALA A 17 9.79 20.08 -4.43
C ALA A 17 10.83 19.20 -5.11
N ARG A 18 10.61 17.88 -5.07
CA ARG A 18 11.34 16.88 -5.87
C ARG A 18 12.87 16.98 -5.81
N GLN A 19 13.41 17.26 -4.64
CA GLN A 19 14.86 17.22 -4.43
C GLN A 19 15.35 15.78 -4.54
N VAL A 20 16.21 15.48 -5.50
CA VAL A 20 16.87 14.18 -5.59
C VAL A 20 17.87 14.07 -4.43
N ILE A 21 17.65 13.10 -3.54
CA ILE A 21 18.53 12.84 -2.39
C ILE A 21 19.38 11.58 -2.58
N HIS A 22 19.03 10.76 -3.57
CA HIS A 22 19.79 9.58 -3.99
C HIS A 22 19.40 9.22 -5.42
N GLU A 23 20.39 8.88 -6.24
CA GLU A 23 20.21 8.35 -7.59
C GLU A 23 21.24 7.22 -7.79
N SER A 24 20.78 6.10 -8.33
CA SER A 24 21.63 4.96 -8.68
C SER A 24 21.17 4.32 -9.99
N ALA A 25 21.82 3.21 -10.37
CA ALA A 25 21.45 2.48 -11.56
C ALA A 25 20.05 1.85 -11.45
N ARG A 26 19.54 1.57 -10.24
CA ARG A 26 18.22 0.95 -10.03
C ARG A 26 17.18 1.85 -9.38
N LEU A 27 17.59 2.84 -8.57
CA LEU A 27 16.68 3.62 -7.74
C LEU A 27 16.88 5.14 -7.88
N ARG A 28 15.81 5.88 -7.63
CA ARG A 28 15.83 7.33 -7.36
C ARG A 28 14.98 7.63 -6.14
N LEU A 29 15.50 8.45 -5.23
CA LEU A 29 14.74 8.97 -4.09
C LEU A 29 14.56 10.48 -4.27
N GLU A 30 13.30 10.93 -4.33
CA GLU A 30 12.96 12.35 -4.38
C GLU A 30 12.26 12.79 -3.09
N TYR A 31 12.84 13.77 -2.40
CA TYR A 31 12.24 14.44 -1.25
C TYR A 31 11.34 15.60 -1.69
N THR A 32 10.17 15.72 -1.05
CA THR A 32 9.28 16.87 -1.13
C THR A 32 8.79 17.20 0.27
N GLY A 33 9.04 18.42 0.75
CA GLY A 33 8.78 18.79 2.12
C GLY A 33 9.37 20.14 2.51
N PRO A 34 9.13 20.60 3.74
CA PRO A 34 9.75 21.81 4.27
C PRO A 34 11.25 21.59 4.54
N VAL A 35 11.91 22.62 5.08
CA VAL A 35 13.22 22.49 5.71
C VAL A 35 13.24 21.30 6.68
N LEU A 36 14.34 20.55 6.69
CA LEU A 36 14.51 19.38 7.54
C LEU A 36 14.38 19.74 9.02
N GLY A 37 13.74 18.87 9.79
CA GLY A 37 13.44 19.10 11.20
C GLY A 37 12.20 19.96 11.48
N ALA A 38 11.60 20.60 10.47
CA ALA A 38 10.39 21.42 10.66
C ALA A 38 9.12 20.62 11.01
N THR A 39 9.15 19.30 10.84
CA THR A 39 8.02 18.42 11.17
C THR A 39 8.50 17.21 11.95
N PRO A 40 7.65 16.61 12.80
CA PRO A 40 8.04 15.46 13.62
C PRO A 40 8.00 14.12 12.87
N ASN A 41 7.32 14.05 11.73
CA ASN A 41 7.11 12.82 10.97
C ASN A 41 7.31 13.04 9.46
N ALA A 42 7.87 12.04 8.76
CA ALA A 42 7.91 12.01 7.30
C ALA A 42 7.63 10.59 6.76
N ILE A 43 7.17 10.51 5.51
CA ILE A 43 6.84 9.26 4.84
C ILE A 43 7.94 8.87 3.85
N VAL A 44 8.28 7.58 3.78
CA VAL A 44 9.08 7.03 2.67
C VAL A 44 8.20 6.08 1.88
N ALA A 45 7.78 6.51 0.69
CA ALA A 45 6.77 5.85 -0.11
C ALA A 45 7.37 4.99 -1.22
N PHE A 46 7.08 3.69 -1.20
CA PHE A 46 7.49 2.71 -2.19
C PHE A 46 6.33 2.44 -3.14
N ALA A 47 6.56 2.71 -4.43
CA ALA A 47 5.54 2.64 -5.45
C ALA A 47 5.15 1.19 -5.82
N PRO A 48 3.93 0.95 -6.33
CA PRO A 48 3.56 -0.33 -6.94
C PRO A 48 4.31 -0.57 -8.26
N VAL A 49 4.29 -1.82 -8.71
CA VAL A 49 5.02 -2.32 -9.88
C VAL A 49 4.74 -1.58 -11.20
N ASP A 50 3.58 -0.96 -11.32
CA ASP A 50 3.10 -0.26 -12.52
C ASP A 50 3.34 1.26 -12.47
N PHE A 51 4.00 1.77 -11.43
CA PHE A 51 4.33 3.18 -11.36
C PHE A 51 5.57 3.51 -12.20
N PRO A 52 5.51 4.51 -13.10
CA PRO A 52 6.61 4.77 -14.02
C PRO A 52 7.81 5.39 -13.29
N PHE A 53 9.02 5.02 -13.74
CA PHE A 53 10.25 5.61 -13.22
C PHE A 53 10.33 7.12 -13.50
N GLN A 54 9.98 7.54 -14.73
CA GLN A 54 9.87 8.95 -15.09
C GLN A 54 8.43 9.44 -14.93
N SER A 55 8.27 10.54 -14.21
CA SER A 55 6.97 11.17 -13.97
C SER A 55 7.14 12.65 -13.77
N ASP A 56 6.47 13.46 -14.58
CA ASP A 56 6.42 14.92 -14.42
C ASP A 56 5.59 15.32 -13.19
N ARG A 57 4.72 14.40 -12.74
CA ARG A 57 3.83 14.58 -11.59
C ARG A 57 4.49 14.15 -10.28
N GLY A 58 5.81 13.99 -10.24
CA GLY A 58 6.51 13.47 -9.07
C GLY A 58 6.16 12.02 -8.75
N GLY A 59 6.58 11.58 -7.57
CA GLY A 59 6.52 10.18 -7.16
C GLY A 59 5.17 9.72 -6.63
N TRP A 60 5.04 8.41 -6.47
CA TRP A 60 3.78 7.77 -6.07
C TRP A 60 3.23 8.34 -4.76
N GLY A 61 1.99 8.84 -4.82
CA GLY A 61 1.27 9.40 -3.67
C GLY A 61 1.55 10.89 -3.38
N THR A 62 2.50 11.54 -4.06
CA THR A 62 2.94 12.91 -3.75
C THR A 62 1.79 13.92 -3.69
N ALA A 63 0.82 13.88 -4.63
CA ALA A 63 -0.36 14.75 -4.60
C ALA A 63 -1.17 14.63 -3.29
N SER A 64 -1.32 13.41 -2.77
CA SER A 64 -2.09 13.17 -1.55
C SER A 64 -1.33 13.54 -0.28
N PHE A 65 0.00 13.38 -0.28
CA PHE A 65 0.87 13.77 0.82
C PHE A 65 1.01 15.30 0.91
N SER A 66 1.29 15.97 -0.22
CA SER A 66 1.41 17.43 -0.31
C SER A 66 0.13 18.14 0.12
N LYS A 67 -1.03 17.69 -0.36
CA LYS A 67 -2.34 18.20 0.07
C LYS A 67 -2.58 18.11 1.58
N ARG A 68 -1.90 17.17 2.26
CA ARG A 68 -2.04 16.91 3.70
C ARG A 68 -0.85 17.42 4.52
N LEU A 69 0.04 18.22 3.91
CA LEU A 69 1.24 18.74 4.54
C LEU A 69 2.11 17.63 5.17
N MET A 70 2.19 16.47 4.50
CA MET A 70 3.02 15.34 4.92
C MET A 70 4.34 15.33 4.12
N PRO A 71 5.49 15.64 4.74
CA PRO A 71 6.78 15.57 4.07
C PRO A 71 7.06 14.12 3.68
N HIS A 72 7.64 13.92 2.50
CA HIS A 72 7.79 12.59 1.97
C HIS A 72 9.00 12.44 1.06
N VAL A 73 9.55 11.23 1.05
CA VAL A 73 10.46 10.73 0.05
C VAL A 73 9.72 9.70 -0.79
N CYS A 74 9.72 9.87 -2.10
CA CYS A 74 9.21 8.87 -3.03
C CYS A 74 10.38 8.02 -3.55
N VAL A 75 10.26 6.70 -3.41
CA VAL A 75 11.21 5.72 -3.95
C VAL A 75 10.73 5.29 -5.33
N PHE A 76 11.48 5.68 -6.35
CA PHE A 76 11.30 5.24 -7.73
C PHE A 76 12.20 4.03 -7.98
N HIS A 77 11.64 3.02 -8.65
CA HIS A 77 12.35 1.84 -9.13
C HIS A 77 12.39 1.86 -10.65
N ARG A 78 13.54 1.56 -11.25
CA ARG A 78 13.65 1.45 -12.71
C ARG A 78 13.05 0.16 -13.24
N ASP A 79 13.18 -0.90 -12.45
CA ASP A 79 12.80 -2.25 -12.83
C ASP A 79 11.74 -2.82 -11.88
N GLN A 80 10.98 -3.78 -12.39
CA GLN A 80 9.96 -4.51 -11.64
C GLN A 80 10.59 -5.68 -10.88
N ASP A 81 11.58 -5.38 -10.04
CA ASP A 81 12.50 -6.35 -9.45
C ASP A 81 12.25 -6.62 -7.96
N TRP A 82 11.16 -6.10 -7.39
CA TRP A 82 10.84 -6.22 -5.96
C TRP A 82 12.00 -5.77 -5.05
N HIS A 83 12.81 -4.81 -5.49
CA HIS A 83 13.97 -4.32 -4.77
C HIS A 83 15.05 -5.39 -4.52
N GLN A 84 15.08 -6.47 -5.32
CA GLN A 84 16.03 -7.58 -5.21
C GLN A 84 17.38 -7.25 -5.86
N HIS A 85 18.02 -6.18 -5.38
CA HIS A 85 19.32 -5.73 -5.84
C HIS A 85 20.14 -5.16 -4.66
N ASP A 86 21.46 -5.12 -4.82
CA ASP A 86 22.44 -4.74 -3.79
C ASP A 86 22.38 -3.25 -3.39
N GLU A 87 22.03 -2.36 -4.32
CA GLU A 87 21.94 -0.91 -4.04
C GLU A 87 20.83 -0.53 -3.04
N PHE A 88 19.85 -1.40 -2.79
CA PHE A 88 18.64 -1.07 -2.03
C PHE A 88 18.93 -0.54 -0.62
N PHE A 89 19.74 -1.25 0.15
CA PHE A 89 20.01 -0.86 1.53
C PHE A 89 20.86 0.42 1.62
N ALA A 90 21.79 0.63 0.69
CA ALA A 90 22.59 1.85 0.61
C ALA A 90 21.70 3.07 0.34
N ALA A 91 20.68 2.94 -0.52
CA ALA A 91 19.69 3.99 -0.77
C ALA A 91 18.87 4.31 0.49
N MET A 92 18.42 3.29 1.23
CA MET A 92 17.68 3.49 2.48
C MET A 92 18.52 4.17 3.56
N GLN A 93 19.78 3.77 3.71
CA GLN A 93 20.71 4.43 4.64
C GLN A 93 21.00 5.87 4.22
N THR A 94 21.10 6.15 2.92
CA THR A 94 21.25 7.52 2.40
C THR A 94 20.03 8.37 2.76
N CYS A 95 18.82 7.82 2.62
CA CYS A 95 17.59 8.49 3.05
C CYS A 95 17.57 8.79 4.55
N ARG A 96 17.99 7.84 5.40
CA ARG A 96 18.09 8.09 6.85
C ARG A 96 19.11 9.18 7.17
N LYS A 97 20.29 9.15 6.52
CA LYS A 97 21.34 10.16 6.70
C LYS A 97 20.87 11.55 6.28
N PHE A 98 20.15 11.65 5.17
CA PHE A 98 19.56 12.91 4.70
C PHE A 98 18.71 13.57 5.78
N PHE A 99 17.85 12.80 6.45
CA PHE A 99 17.03 13.35 7.54
C PHE A 99 17.81 13.60 8.84
N GLY A 100 18.84 12.80 9.16
CA GLY A 100 19.56 12.89 10.45
C GLY A 100 18.87 12.04 11.54
N PRO A 101 18.76 12.47 12.81
CA PRO A 101 18.04 11.71 13.86
C PRO A 101 16.52 11.92 13.84
N LEU A 102 16.05 13.06 13.31
CA LEU A 102 14.63 13.39 13.13
C LEU A 102 14.35 13.59 11.63
N PRO A 103 13.10 13.51 11.15
CA PRO A 103 11.88 13.12 11.86
C PRO A 103 11.79 11.60 12.08
N ARG A 104 10.70 11.18 12.75
CA ARG A 104 10.27 9.78 12.75
C ARG A 104 9.77 9.41 11.36
N LEU A 105 10.31 8.33 10.80
CA LEU A 105 9.93 7.87 9.47
C LEU A 105 8.86 6.77 9.54
N THR A 106 7.90 6.84 8.63
CA THR A 106 6.99 5.74 8.30
C THR A 106 7.32 5.27 6.89
N SER A 107 7.79 4.03 6.72
CA SER A 107 7.84 3.42 5.39
C SER A 107 6.44 2.98 4.97
N TYR A 108 6.07 3.24 3.72
CA TYR A 108 4.73 2.98 3.22
C TYR A 108 4.77 2.44 1.81
N GLY A 109 3.93 1.44 1.50
CA GLY A 109 3.88 0.91 0.14
C GLY A 109 2.70 0.01 -0.14
N PHE A 110 2.48 -0.24 -1.44
CA PHE A 110 1.42 -1.09 -1.94
C PHE A 110 1.96 -2.17 -2.87
N SER A 111 1.48 -3.41 -2.71
CA SER A 111 1.83 -4.52 -3.60
C SER A 111 3.34 -4.81 -3.57
N MET A 112 4.07 -4.65 -4.68
CA MET A 112 5.54 -4.65 -4.70
C MET A 112 6.14 -3.60 -3.75
N GLY A 113 5.61 -2.37 -3.75
CA GLY A 113 6.04 -1.35 -2.80
C GLY A 113 5.73 -1.72 -1.35
N GLY A 114 4.70 -2.53 -1.10
CA GLY A 114 4.41 -3.05 0.24
C GLY A 114 5.52 -3.97 0.75
N TYR A 115 6.13 -4.76 -0.14
CA TYR A 115 7.34 -5.51 0.16
C TYR A 115 8.52 -4.56 0.47
N GLY A 116 8.75 -3.56 -0.39
CA GLY A 116 9.81 -2.55 -0.19
C GLY A 116 9.67 -1.78 1.12
N ALA A 117 8.45 -1.44 1.53
CA ALA A 117 8.18 -0.75 2.79
C ALA A 117 8.58 -1.58 4.01
N ILE A 118 8.36 -2.90 3.97
CA ILE A 118 8.78 -3.80 5.04
C ILE A 118 10.30 -3.98 5.01
N LEU A 119 10.87 -4.27 3.84
CA LEU A 119 12.31 -4.50 3.66
C LEU A 119 13.16 -3.28 4.07
N GLY A 120 12.76 -2.08 3.66
CA GLY A 120 13.49 -0.85 3.90
C GLY A 120 13.38 -0.30 5.32
N ALA A 121 12.44 -0.80 6.13
CA ALA A 121 12.12 -0.24 7.45
C ALA A 121 13.34 -0.19 8.38
N GLN A 122 14.18 -1.24 8.34
CA GLN A 122 15.38 -1.32 9.16
C GLN A 122 16.42 -0.26 8.76
N GLY A 123 16.79 -0.23 7.47
CA GLY A 123 17.79 0.71 6.92
C GLY A 123 17.36 2.18 7.00
N LEU A 124 16.05 2.44 6.96
CA LEU A 124 15.47 3.77 7.19
C LEU A 124 15.41 4.15 8.67
N ASN A 125 15.73 3.24 9.60
CA ASN A 125 15.39 3.40 11.01
C ASN A 125 13.96 3.93 11.20
N ALA A 126 13.01 3.36 10.44
CA ALA A 126 11.62 3.78 10.46
C ALA A 126 10.98 3.34 11.79
N ALA A 127 10.14 4.19 12.36
CA ALA A 127 9.37 3.82 13.56
C ALA A 127 8.31 2.75 13.23
N ARG A 128 7.81 2.77 11.98
CA ARG A 128 6.83 1.80 11.49
C ARG A 128 6.92 1.59 9.99
N ALA A 129 6.47 0.41 9.55
CA ALA A 129 6.19 0.09 8.16
C ALA A 129 4.68 -0.15 7.97
N VAL A 130 4.06 0.54 7.01
CA VAL A 130 2.65 0.34 6.63
C VAL A 130 2.61 -0.24 5.23
N ALA A 131 2.26 -1.52 5.12
CA ALA A 131 2.23 -2.24 3.85
C ALA A 131 0.82 -2.66 3.48
N ILE A 132 0.39 -2.32 2.26
CA ILE A 132 -0.93 -2.68 1.74
C ILE A 132 -0.77 -3.77 0.69
N SER A 133 -1.44 -4.90 0.89
CA SER A 133 -1.35 -6.11 0.06
C SER A 133 0.10 -6.48 -0.35
N PRO A 134 1.07 -6.49 0.59
CA PRO A 134 2.46 -6.81 0.27
C PRO A 134 2.60 -8.21 -0.33
N GLN A 135 3.46 -8.33 -1.34
CA GLN A 135 3.81 -9.61 -1.94
C GLN A 135 5.11 -10.12 -1.32
N SER A 136 5.03 -11.20 -0.56
CA SER A 136 6.18 -11.73 0.18
C SER A 136 7.29 -12.33 -0.70
N SER A 137 6.96 -12.75 -1.92
CA SER A 137 7.89 -13.22 -2.94
C SER A 137 7.17 -13.31 -4.28
N ILE A 138 7.90 -13.35 -5.40
CA ILE A 138 7.40 -13.79 -6.70
C ILE A 138 8.14 -15.02 -7.25
N ASP A 139 9.08 -15.58 -6.46
CA ASP A 139 9.80 -16.80 -6.81
C ASP A 139 8.81 -17.98 -6.92
N PRO A 140 8.65 -18.61 -8.11
CA PRO A 140 7.72 -19.73 -8.30
C PRO A 140 8.00 -20.94 -7.39
N ALA A 141 9.24 -21.13 -6.94
CA ALA A 141 9.58 -22.18 -5.98
C ALA A 141 9.00 -21.89 -4.59
N ALA A 142 9.05 -20.63 -4.15
CA ALA A 142 8.55 -20.18 -2.87
C ALA A 142 7.03 -19.95 -2.85
N VAL A 143 6.46 -19.45 -3.96
CA VAL A 143 5.06 -19.02 -4.08
C VAL A 143 4.38 -19.60 -5.31
N LYS A 144 4.21 -20.94 -5.36
CA LYS A 144 3.50 -21.65 -6.45
C LYS A 144 2.09 -21.12 -6.80
N PHE A 145 1.47 -20.39 -5.88
CA PHE A 145 0.16 -19.76 -6.06
C PHE A 145 0.22 -18.42 -6.81
N GLU A 146 1.39 -17.79 -6.89
CA GLU A 146 1.60 -16.51 -7.55
C GLU A 146 2.16 -16.74 -8.95
N ARG A 147 1.33 -16.49 -9.96
CA ARG A 147 1.68 -16.75 -11.37
C ARG A 147 1.67 -15.48 -12.22
N ARG A 148 1.31 -14.33 -11.64
CA ARG A 148 1.14 -13.07 -12.37
C ARG A 148 2.46 -12.47 -12.82
N TYR A 149 3.55 -12.79 -12.11
CA TYR A 149 4.84 -12.10 -12.26
C TYR A 149 5.98 -12.99 -12.77
N HIS A 150 5.67 -14.05 -13.52
CA HIS A 150 6.69 -14.94 -14.08
C HIS A 150 7.66 -14.22 -15.03
N ALA A 151 7.17 -13.23 -15.80
CA ALA A 151 8.01 -12.45 -16.70
C ALA A 151 9.03 -11.60 -15.94
N GLN A 152 8.60 -10.97 -14.84
CA GLN A 152 9.46 -10.19 -13.95
C GLN A 152 10.48 -11.10 -13.26
N TRP A 153 10.04 -12.25 -12.74
CA TRP A 153 10.94 -13.25 -12.16
C TRP A 153 12.02 -13.70 -13.14
N ALA A 154 11.67 -13.95 -14.41
CA ALA A 154 12.62 -14.36 -15.43
C ALA A 154 13.69 -13.29 -15.77
N ALA A 155 13.42 -12.02 -15.46
CA ALA A 155 14.35 -10.92 -15.63
C ALA A 155 15.20 -10.64 -14.38
N MET A 156 14.95 -11.34 -13.27
CA MET A 156 15.64 -11.16 -11.99
C MET A 156 16.71 -12.24 -11.79
N ASN A 157 17.77 -11.88 -11.07
CA ASN A 157 18.85 -12.80 -10.68
C ASN A 157 18.56 -13.48 -9.33
N GLY A 158 17.32 -13.93 -9.15
CA GLY A 158 16.85 -14.59 -7.93
C GLY A 158 16.24 -13.67 -6.88
N TRP A 159 15.91 -14.27 -5.72
CA TRP A 159 15.31 -13.59 -4.57
C TRP A 159 16.35 -13.49 -3.45
N VAL A 160 17.13 -12.41 -3.46
CA VAL A 160 18.33 -12.25 -2.63
C VAL A 160 18.06 -11.64 -1.24
N HIS A 161 16.93 -10.96 -1.08
CA HIS A 161 16.54 -10.34 0.19
C HIS A 161 15.36 -11.11 0.78
N ASP A 162 15.57 -11.83 1.88
CA ASP A 162 14.49 -12.48 2.63
C ASP A 162 14.04 -11.57 3.78
N LEU A 163 12.74 -11.27 3.85
CA LEU A 163 12.17 -10.47 4.94
C LEU A 163 12.40 -11.10 6.32
N ASN A 164 12.56 -12.42 6.44
CA ASN A 164 12.87 -13.06 7.73
C ASN A 164 14.20 -12.57 8.32
N ILE A 165 15.12 -12.08 7.49
CA ILE A 165 16.44 -11.58 7.90
C ILE A 165 16.36 -10.08 8.26
N HIS A 166 15.46 -9.34 7.63
CA HIS A 166 15.41 -7.87 7.69
C HIS A 166 14.27 -7.30 8.54
N VAL A 167 13.46 -8.16 9.16
CA VAL A 167 12.38 -7.78 10.06
C VAL A 167 12.80 -8.04 11.51
N ASP A 168 12.63 -7.04 12.37
CA ASP A 168 13.01 -7.10 13.77
C ASP A 168 11.85 -6.75 14.72
N ASP A 169 12.08 -6.90 16.02
CA ASP A 169 11.10 -6.60 17.07
C ASP A 169 11.10 -5.13 17.52
N LEU A 170 11.94 -4.27 16.92
CA LEU A 170 12.09 -2.87 17.34
C LEU A 170 11.09 -1.93 16.65
N ARG A 171 10.36 -2.40 15.65
CA ARG A 171 9.50 -1.58 14.78
C ARG A 171 8.07 -2.12 14.71
N GLU A 172 7.11 -1.22 14.47
CA GLU A 172 5.74 -1.63 14.18
C GLU A 172 5.59 -1.99 12.69
N TYR A 173 4.99 -3.13 12.38
CA TYR A 173 4.69 -3.54 11.00
C TYR A 173 3.18 -3.69 10.83
N VAL A 174 2.54 -2.73 10.18
CA VAL A 174 1.09 -2.72 9.95
C VAL A 174 0.78 -3.21 8.53
N VAL A 175 0.18 -4.39 8.43
CA VAL A 175 -0.18 -5.01 7.15
C VAL A 175 -1.69 -4.93 6.91
N LEU A 176 -2.08 -4.24 5.85
CA LEU A 176 -3.45 -4.10 5.38
C LEU A 176 -3.67 -5.08 4.22
N TYR A 177 -4.67 -5.94 4.28
CA TYR A 177 -4.98 -6.87 3.17
C TYR A 177 -6.42 -7.37 3.24
N ASP A 178 -6.96 -7.87 2.13
CA ASP A 178 -8.24 -8.58 2.11
C ASP A 178 -8.03 -10.09 2.36
N PRO A 179 -8.48 -10.66 3.50
CA PRO A 179 -8.38 -12.09 3.73
C PRO A 179 -9.26 -12.94 2.80
N LEU A 180 -10.20 -12.33 2.06
CA LEU A 180 -11.00 -13.01 1.03
C LEU A 180 -10.32 -13.00 -0.36
N HIS A 181 -9.17 -12.35 -0.49
CA HIS A 181 -8.31 -12.40 -1.66
C HIS A 181 -7.25 -13.48 -1.45
N LYS A 182 -7.38 -14.59 -2.19
CA LYS A 182 -6.58 -15.80 -1.95
C LYS A 182 -5.07 -15.53 -2.01
N GLN A 183 -4.60 -14.83 -3.04
CA GLN A 183 -3.18 -14.53 -3.23
C GLN A 183 -2.65 -13.63 -2.11
N ASP A 184 -3.34 -12.54 -1.77
CA ASP A 184 -2.89 -11.61 -0.72
C ASP A 184 -2.87 -12.30 0.65
N SER A 185 -3.87 -13.15 0.93
CA SER A 185 -3.90 -13.93 2.15
C SER A 185 -2.73 -14.93 2.21
N GLN A 186 -2.36 -15.56 1.09
CA GLN A 186 -1.22 -16.49 1.05
C GLN A 186 0.12 -15.76 1.17
N HIS A 187 0.25 -14.56 0.60
CA HIS A 187 1.43 -13.73 0.84
C HIS A 187 1.54 -13.30 2.29
N GLU A 188 0.44 -12.87 2.91
CA GLU A 188 0.44 -12.43 4.30
C GLU A 188 0.82 -13.55 5.27
N ILE A 189 0.36 -14.78 5.04
CA ILE A 189 0.76 -15.96 5.84
C ILE A 189 2.27 -16.17 5.83
N ARG A 190 2.94 -15.90 4.71
CA ARG A 190 4.39 -16.07 4.55
C ARG A 190 5.24 -14.95 5.16
N LEU A 191 4.66 -13.78 5.45
CA LEU A 191 5.43 -12.67 6.00
C LEU A 191 5.85 -12.97 7.45
N PRO A 192 7.07 -12.56 7.87
CA PRO A 192 7.48 -12.63 9.26
C PRO A 192 6.52 -11.88 10.18
N LYS A 193 6.42 -12.34 11.44
CA LYS A 193 5.47 -11.85 12.45
C LYS A 193 6.20 -11.47 13.75
N PRO A 194 7.02 -10.39 13.74
CA PRO A 194 7.64 -9.88 14.97
C PRO A 194 6.57 -9.41 15.98
N ALA A 195 6.98 -9.12 17.20
CA ALA A 195 6.11 -8.64 18.28
C ALA A 195 5.29 -7.40 17.87
N GLY A 196 5.89 -6.52 17.06
CA GLY A 196 5.28 -5.31 16.50
C GLY A 196 4.34 -5.53 15.30
N TYR A 197 4.08 -6.78 14.87
CA TYR A 197 3.24 -7.04 13.71
C TYR A 197 1.75 -6.83 14.00
N ARG A 198 1.06 -6.08 13.15
CA ARG A 198 -0.37 -5.75 13.26
C ARG A 198 -1.09 -5.94 11.93
N ARG A 199 -2.30 -6.51 11.99
CA ARG A 199 -3.15 -6.72 10.81
C ARG A 199 -4.32 -5.75 10.76
N VAL A 200 -4.63 -5.27 9.56
CA VAL A 200 -5.86 -4.52 9.26
C VAL A 200 -6.59 -5.23 8.11
N LEU A 201 -7.64 -5.98 8.45
CA LEU A 201 -8.33 -6.81 7.46
C LEU A 201 -9.37 -6.02 6.66
N LEU A 202 -9.07 -5.75 5.39
CA LEU A 202 -9.90 -5.06 4.40
C LEU A 202 -10.83 -6.04 3.68
N HIS A 203 -11.65 -6.77 4.46
CA HIS A 203 -12.55 -7.80 3.92
C HIS A 203 -13.35 -7.30 2.73
N GLY A 204 -13.24 -7.97 1.58
CA GLY A 204 -13.98 -7.65 0.36
C GLY A 204 -13.38 -6.54 -0.51
N ALA A 205 -12.19 -6.02 -0.17
CA ALA A 205 -11.47 -5.06 -1.01
C ALA A 205 -10.76 -5.69 -2.23
N GLY A 206 -10.50 -7.00 -2.19
CA GLY A 206 -9.57 -7.66 -3.11
C GLY A 206 -8.16 -7.09 -2.96
N HIS A 207 -7.37 -7.13 -4.05
CA HIS A 207 -6.07 -6.46 -4.11
C HIS A 207 -6.17 -4.92 -4.12
N ALA A 208 -7.37 -4.35 -4.29
CA ALA A 208 -7.58 -2.91 -4.44
C ALA A 208 -7.78 -2.19 -3.09
N GLY A 209 -6.91 -2.44 -2.12
CA GLY A 209 -7.05 -1.95 -0.74
C GLY A 209 -7.12 -0.42 -0.64
N ILE A 210 -6.20 0.29 -1.31
CA ILE A 210 -6.15 1.76 -1.34
C ILE A 210 -7.39 2.32 -2.03
N GLN A 211 -7.72 1.80 -3.21
CA GLN A 211 -8.86 2.28 -4.00
C GLN A 211 -10.15 2.08 -3.22
N SER A 212 -10.31 0.96 -2.52
CA SER A 212 -11.46 0.71 -1.65
C SER A 212 -11.56 1.77 -0.54
N LEU A 213 -10.46 2.14 0.11
CA LEU A 213 -10.46 3.20 1.12
C LEU A 213 -10.83 4.56 0.53
N VAL A 214 -10.33 4.90 -0.66
CA VAL A 214 -10.66 6.16 -1.35
C VAL A 214 -12.13 6.20 -1.77
N GLU A 215 -12.62 5.16 -2.43
CA GLU A 215 -14.02 5.01 -2.89
C GLU A 215 -15.02 5.15 -1.72
N MET A 216 -14.63 4.75 -0.52
CA MET A 216 -15.45 4.86 0.70
C MET A 216 -15.31 6.19 1.45
N GLY A 217 -14.49 7.13 0.95
CA GLY A 217 -14.18 8.36 1.68
C GLY A 217 -13.40 8.12 2.97
N GLN A 218 -12.58 7.07 3.03
CA GLN A 218 -11.76 6.67 4.19
C GLN A 218 -10.26 6.88 3.95
N ALA A 219 -9.89 7.67 2.94
CA ALA A 219 -8.51 8.05 2.68
C ALA A 219 -7.85 8.67 3.93
N GLU A 220 -8.54 9.55 4.66
CA GLU A 220 -7.97 10.21 5.83
C GLU A 220 -7.65 9.24 6.97
N ALA A 221 -8.42 8.16 7.13
CA ALA A 221 -8.10 7.14 8.12
C ALA A 221 -6.76 6.44 7.81
N LEU A 222 -6.43 6.24 6.53
CA LEU A 222 -5.12 5.74 6.10
C LEU A 222 -4.03 6.76 6.39
N PHE A 223 -4.20 8.03 5.99
CA PHE A 223 -3.17 9.05 6.21
C PHE A 223 -2.92 9.35 7.70
N ALA A 224 -3.95 9.29 8.54
CA ALA A 224 -3.78 9.35 10.00
C ALA A 224 -2.92 8.20 10.53
N LEU A 225 -3.08 6.99 10.00
CA LEU A 225 -2.22 5.84 10.36
C LEU A 225 -0.77 6.09 9.91
N LEU A 226 -0.58 6.64 8.71
CA LEU A 226 0.75 6.95 8.17
C LEU A 226 1.49 8.01 8.97
N ARG A 227 0.80 9.06 9.44
CA ARG A 227 1.35 10.09 10.34
C ARG A 227 1.62 9.59 11.75
N GLY A 228 0.92 8.51 12.12
CA GLY A 228 0.96 7.97 13.47
C GLY A 228 -0.03 8.58 14.45
N ASP A 229 -1.03 9.30 13.92
CA ASP A 229 -2.12 9.91 14.69
C ASP A 229 -3.25 8.91 14.97
N SER A 230 -3.21 7.72 14.34
CA SER A 230 -4.20 6.66 14.55
C SER A 230 -3.57 5.28 14.65
N THR A 231 -4.35 4.35 15.17
CA THR A 231 -3.99 2.95 15.38
C THR A 231 -4.54 2.04 14.27
N PRO A 232 -3.96 0.86 14.07
CA PRO A 232 -4.51 -0.17 13.17
C PRO A 232 -5.99 -0.51 13.48
N ALA A 233 -6.36 -0.53 14.76
CA ALA A 233 -7.72 -0.81 15.19
C ALA A 233 -8.71 0.29 14.77
N GLN A 234 -8.33 1.56 14.91
CA GLN A 234 -9.14 2.69 14.47
C GLN A 234 -9.34 2.69 12.95
N LEU A 235 -8.29 2.44 12.17
CA LEU A 235 -8.43 2.29 10.72
C LEU A 235 -9.38 1.13 10.37
N ARG A 236 -9.27 -0.01 11.07
CA ARG A 236 -10.17 -1.15 10.85
C ARG A 236 -11.62 -0.80 11.18
N GLN A 237 -11.87 -0.06 12.26
CA GLN A 237 -13.21 0.39 12.63
C GLN A 237 -13.78 1.33 11.56
N ALA A 238 -12.98 2.29 11.10
CA ALA A 238 -13.34 3.23 10.04
C ALA A 238 -13.71 2.50 8.74
N TYR A 239 -12.91 1.51 8.33
CA TYR A 239 -13.21 0.61 7.22
C TYR A 239 -14.53 -0.14 7.42
N ARG A 240 -14.73 -0.77 8.58
CA ARG A 240 -15.95 -1.55 8.89
C ARG A 240 -17.22 -0.70 8.84
N LYS A 241 -17.15 0.55 9.31
CA LYS A 241 -18.28 1.49 9.33
C LYS A 241 -18.77 1.84 7.92
N LYS A 242 -17.87 1.92 6.94
CA LYS A 242 -18.20 2.38 5.58
C LYS A 242 -18.31 1.26 4.53
N ARG A 243 -17.69 0.09 4.74
CA ARG A 243 -17.65 -0.99 3.73
C ARG A 243 -19.02 -1.44 3.22
N GLY A 244 -20.08 -1.34 4.02
CA GLY A 244 -21.43 -1.66 3.58
C GLY A 244 -21.90 -0.84 2.37
N GLY A 245 -21.43 0.41 2.24
CA GLY A 245 -21.70 1.28 1.09
C GLY A 245 -20.80 1.01 -0.13
N ALA A 246 -19.79 0.16 -0.02
CA ALA A 246 -18.79 -0.02 -1.06
C ALA A 246 -19.18 -1.13 -2.06
N PHE A 247 -19.14 -0.81 -3.34
CA PHE A 247 -19.46 -1.77 -4.41
C PHE A 247 -18.59 -3.03 -4.35
N ARG A 248 -17.27 -2.89 -4.13
CA ARG A 248 -16.33 -4.03 -4.06
C ARG A 248 -16.67 -4.98 -2.93
N TYR A 249 -16.91 -4.43 -1.73
CA TYR A 249 -17.31 -5.20 -0.55
C TYR A 249 -18.59 -5.97 -0.81
N GLN A 250 -19.64 -5.28 -1.27
CA GLN A 250 -20.92 -5.92 -1.54
C GLN A 250 -20.78 -6.99 -2.63
N ARG A 251 -20.11 -6.68 -3.74
CA ARG A 251 -19.88 -7.64 -4.82
C ARG A 251 -19.21 -8.90 -4.29
N LYS A 252 -18.12 -8.77 -3.53
CA LYS A 252 -17.32 -9.91 -3.06
C LYS A 252 -18.06 -10.72 -2.00
N VAL A 253 -18.47 -10.09 -0.91
CA VAL A 253 -19.10 -10.78 0.23
C VAL A 253 -20.51 -11.23 -0.14
N GLY A 254 -21.30 -10.37 -0.79
CA GLY A 254 -22.64 -10.72 -1.25
C GLY A 254 -22.62 -11.91 -2.20
N THR A 255 -21.72 -11.97 -3.18
CA THR A 255 -21.59 -13.14 -4.07
C THR A 255 -21.30 -14.42 -3.27
N ILE A 256 -20.32 -14.38 -2.34
CA ILE A 256 -19.98 -15.56 -1.51
C ILE A 256 -21.20 -16.05 -0.72
N LEU A 257 -22.00 -15.13 -0.14
CA LEU A 257 -23.17 -15.50 0.65
C LEU A 257 -24.29 -16.09 -0.20
N HIS A 258 -24.55 -15.53 -1.39
CA HIS A 258 -25.55 -16.06 -2.34
C HIS A 258 -25.13 -17.45 -2.85
N ASP A 259 -23.87 -17.61 -3.29
CA ASP A 259 -23.36 -18.90 -3.79
C ASP A 259 -23.45 -20.00 -2.73
N ARG A 260 -23.25 -19.64 -1.46
CA ARG A 260 -23.34 -20.56 -0.31
C ARG A 260 -24.73 -20.65 0.31
N ARG A 261 -25.75 -20.03 -0.31
CA ARG A 261 -27.15 -19.98 0.16
C ARG A 261 -27.28 -19.62 1.64
N LYS A 262 -26.48 -18.65 2.11
CA LYS A 262 -26.51 -18.21 3.52
C LYS A 262 -27.69 -17.25 3.73
N PRO A 263 -28.41 -17.32 4.86
CA PRO A 263 -29.54 -16.41 5.15
C PRO A 263 -29.18 -14.92 5.03
N ALA A 264 -27.96 -14.55 5.42
CA ALA A 264 -27.45 -13.19 5.32
C ALA A 264 -27.30 -12.67 3.87
N ALA A 265 -27.42 -13.51 2.84
CA ALA A 265 -27.39 -13.09 1.44
C ALA A 265 -28.50 -12.07 1.13
N ARG A 266 -29.68 -12.22 1.74
CA ARG A 266 -30.81 -11.30 1.54
C ARG A 266 -30.47 -9.88 1.95
N MET A 267 -29.79 -9.71 3.08
CA MET A 267 -29.32 -8.39 3.52
C MET A 267 -28.45 -7.70 2.47
N PHE A 268 -27.57 -8.45 1.79
CA PHE A 268 -26.72 -7.89 0.74
C PHE A 268 -27.51 -7.51 -0.52
N PHE A 269 -28.55 -8.28 -0.86
CA PHE A 269 -29.46 -7.94 -1.95
C PHE A 269 -30.19 -6.62 -1.67
N ASP A 270 -30.73 -6.45 -0.46
CA ASP A 270 -31.41 -5.23 -0.03
C ASP A 270 -30.43 -4.03 0.00
N MET A 271 -29.18 -4.24 0.46
CA MET A 271 -28.12 -3.22 0.42
C MET A 271 -27.74 -2.81 -1.02
N ALA A 272 -27.80 -3.72 -1.99
CA ALA A 272 -27.54 -3.40 -3.39
C ALA A 272 -28.65 -2.55 -4.00
N HIS A 273 -29.91 -2.79 -3.62
CA HIS A 273 -31.04 -1.93 -3.94
C HIS A 273 -30.88 -0.54 -3.35
N HIS A 274 -30.60 -0.45 -2.04
CA HIS A 274 -30.42 0.83 -1.35
C HIS A 274 -29.31 1.68 -1.97
N ASN A 275 -28.20 1.06 -2.38
CA ASN A 275 -27.06 1.76 -2.98
C ASN A 275 -27.15 1.92 -4.51
N GLY A 276 -28.24 1.49 -5.15
CA GLY A 276 -28.39 1.60 -6.61
C GLY A 276 -27.40 0.75 -7.42
N PHE A 277 -26.89 -0.35 -6.87
CA PHE A 277 -25.94 -1.21 -7.55
C PHE A 277 -26.64 -2.18 -8.52
N HIS A 278 -27.20 -1.63 -9.61
CA HIS A 278 -28.00 -2.37 -10.60
C HIS A 278 -27.34 -3.65 -11.13
N ARG A 279 -26.00 -3.65 -11.29
CA ARG A 279 -25.25 -4.85 -11.70
C ARG A 279 -25.34 -5.98 -10.68
N LEU A 280 -25.31 -5.67 -9.38
CA LEU A 280 -25.43 -6.66 -8.31
C LEU A 280 -26.87 -7.14 -8.15
N ILE A 281 -27.84 -6.21 -8.23
CA ILE A 281 -29.26 -6.53 -8.23
C ILE A 281 -29.57 -7.55 -9.33
N LYS A 282 -29.26 -7.21 -10.60
CA LYS A 282 -29.47 -8.12 -11.75
C LYS A 282 -28.78 -9.48 -11.55
N LYS A 283 -27.58 -9.49 -10.98
CA LYS A 283 -26.83 -10.72 -10.73
C LYS A 283 -27.50 -11.63 -9.69
N TRP A 284 -28.11 -11.06 -8.66
CA TRP A 284 -28.61 -11.80 -7.50
C TRP A 284 -30.11 -12.06 -7.53
N THR A 285 -30.88 -11.36 -8.38
CA THR A 285 -32.31 -11.64 -8.60
C THR A 285 -32.63 -13.14 -8.82
N PRO A 286 -31.84 -13.94 -9.58
CA PRO A 286 -32.13 -15.35 -9.78
C PRO A 286 -32.12 -16.22 -8.51
N TYR A 287 -31.55 -15.76 -7.39
CA TYR A 287 -31.54 -16.52 -6.13
C TYR A 287 -32.85 -16.39 -5.33
N TYR A 288 -33.76 -15.50 -5.74
CA TYR A 288 -35.01 -15.18 -5.04
C TYR A 288 -36.26 -15.43 -5.90
N LYS A 289 -36.09 -16.15 -7.02
CA LYS A 289 -37.18 -16.73 -7.81
C LYS A 289 -37.33 -18.20 -7.40
#